data_AF-A0A966QTM7-F1
#
_entry.id   AF-A0A966QTM7-F1
#
_cell.length_a   1.000
_cell.length_b   1.000
_cell.length_c   1.000
_cell.angle_alpha   90.00
_cell.angle_beta   90.00
_cell.angle_gamma   90.00
#
_symmetry.space_group_name_H-M   'P 1'
#
loop_
_entity.id
_entity.type
_entity.pdbx_description
1 polymer ?
#
loop_
_entity_poly.entity_id
_entity_poly.type
_entity_poly.pdbx_seq_one_letter_code
_entity_poly.pdbx_strand_id
1 'polypeptide(L)'
;MSVVSPMSVSSGSSGSSPMVFTPVNEEIFVNVFQGYPESTACVLETVLFSKTFFDLLASTNKKVCTYQFSTITDHFVIFDFNNFTIKTHISFEDRFFTCFQDSETDIIVIPIGITGINSQLLHANVIIVNKITYSIDHFEPLGTPMEIYEFSSKEIIQSFMFDLIKDNRYTFYTVSECPAYAYQQLQIYERNFDTLHCLAWVLYVIYHVLLNPRFTVKEVLDAISKSISRDYNSTILRFIGYLETRMDLVCDVVNSQAEHEIVMERYIPRGVARSKLQNAVNTYLEAFIHGKPTQEQFKNFIRFHKFSEFENALQEGFQSTFFVLDSDDSDDSDDSDDSD
;
A
#
# COMPACT_ATOMS: atom_id res chain seq x y z
N MET A 1 -5.24 33.52 67.53
CA MET A 1 -5.06 33.55 66.06
C MET A 1 -4.13 32.39 65.73
N SER A 2 -4.63 31.18 65.41
CA SER A 2 -5.03 30.72 64.06
C SER A 2 -4.09 31.26 62.98
N VAL A 3 -3.45 30.45 62.13
CA VAL A 3 -4.08 29.55 61.16
C VAL A 3 -3.22 28.30 60.88
N VAL A 4 -3.91 27.21 60.52
CA VAL A 4 -3.49 25.85 60.16
C VAL A 4 -3.09 25.72 58.67
N SER A 5 -2.31 24.67 58.37
CA SER A 5 -1.71 24.12 57.12
C SER A 5 -2.52 24.17 55.79
N PRO A 6 -1.91 23.81 54.63
CA PRO A 6 -1.82 22.38 54.22
C PRO A 6 -0.46 22.00 53.57
N MET A 7 0.13 20.83 53.89
CA MET A 7 -0.06 19.54 53.20
C MET A 7 -0.09 19.64 51.66
N SER A 8 1.06 19.42 51.02
CA SER A 8 1.14 19.06 49.61
C SER A 8 1.06 17.54 49.47
N VAL A 9 0.04 17.13 48.73
CA VAL A 9 -0.27 15.76 48.33
C VAL A 9 0.78 15.30 47.32
N SER A 10 1.42 14.16 47.58
CA SER A 10 2.19 13.42 46.59
C SER A 10 1.22 12.82 45.57
N SER A 11 0.99 13.50 44.44
CA SER A 11 0.35 12.88 43.28
C SER A 11 1.36 11.96 42.63
N GLY A 12 1.14 10.65 42.75
CA GLY A 12 1.83 9.64 41.97
C GLY A 12 1.58 9.91 40.49
N SER A 13 2.62 10.35 39.78
CA SER A 13 2.64 10.32 38.33
C SER A 13 2.78 8.86 37.92
N SER A 14 1.71 8.28 37.37
CA SER A 14 1.80 7.12 36.51
C SER A 14 2.80 7.44 35.40
N GLY A 15 3.99 6.87 35.49
CA GLY A 15 5.07 7.10 34.54
C GLY A 15 4.68 6.53 33.18
N SER A 16 4.11 7.37 32.31
CA SER A 16 4.14 7.14 30.88
C SER A 16 5.61 7.22 30.46
N SER A 17 6.17 6.10 30.03
CA SER A 17 7.52 6.10 29.46
C SER A 17 7.54 7.10 28.29
N PRO A 18 8.46 8.08 28.27
CA PRO A 18 8.54 9.03 27.16
C PRO A 18 8.87 8.30 25.86
N MET A 19 8.31 8.77 24.75
CA MET A 19 8.61 8.26 23.42
C MET A 19 10.10 8.49 23.11
N VAL A 20 10.77 7.47 22.59
CA VAL A 20 12.19 7.54 22.22
C VAL A 20 12.29 8.11 20.81
N PHE A 21 12.88 9.31 20.70
CA PHE A 21 13.33 9.89 19.44
C PHE A 21 14.85 9.93 19.44
N THR A 22 15.48 9.25 18.49
CA THR A 22 16.90 9.50 18.16
C THR A 22 16.95 10.50 17.02
N PRO A 23 17.32 11.77 17.26
CA PRO A 23 17.57 12.69 16.16
C PRO A 23 18.71 12.12 15.30
N VAL A 24 18.52 12.08 13.99
CA VAL A 24 19.60 11.76 13.04
C VAL A 24 20.56 12.96 13.08
N ASN A 25 21.73 12.78 13.68
CA ASN A 25 22.72 13.86 13.90
C ASN A 25 23.04 14.62 12.60
N GLU A 26 23.10 15.95 12.69
CA GLU A 26 23.22 16.86 11.53
C GLU A 26 24.63 16.93 10.93
N GLU A 27 25.63 16.39 11.61
CA GLU A 27 27.01 16.41 11.18
C GLU A 27 27.43 15.03 10.67
N ILE A 28 27.31 14.85 9.36
CA ILE A 28 28.16 14.08 8.43
C ILE A 28 27.35 13.95 7.14
N PHE A 29 27.52 14.82 6.15
CA PHE A 29 27.24 14.49 4.75
C PHE A 29 28.09 15.35 3.81
N VAL A 30 29.02 14.69 3.10
CA VAL A 30 29.65 15.21 1.89
C VAL A 30 28.93 14.56 0.70
N ASN A 31 28.57 15.40 -0.27
CA ASN A 31 27.93 15.08 -1.55
C ASN A 31 28.50 13.81 -2.23
N VAL A 32 27.63 12.82 -2.52
CA VAL A 32 27.94 11.69 -3.41
C VAL A 32 26.94 11.55 -4.58
N PHE A 33 25.82 12.27 -4.61
CA PHE A 33 24.72 12.00 -5.58
C PHE A 33 24.58 12.96 -6.76
N GLN A 34 25.61 13.74 -7.11
CA GLN A 34 25.62 14.40 -8.43
C GLN A 34 26.00 13.39 -9.51
N GLY A 35 25.03 12.67 -10.10
CA GLY A 35 25.28 12.00 -11.38
C GLY A 35 24.47 10.77 -11.79
N TYR A 36 23.49 10.28 -11.02
CA TYR A 36 22.75 9.06 -11.42
C TYR A 36 21.41 9.36 -12.09
N PRO A 37 21.04 8.64 -13.18
CA PRO A 37 19.78 8.84 -13.88
C PRO A 37 18.56 8.34 -13.07
N GLU A 38 17.59 9.24 -12.92
CA GLU A 38 16.39 9.18 -12.05
C GLU A 38 15.48 7.96 -12.25
N SER A 39 15.58 7.23 -13.36
CA SER A 39 14.70 6.08 -13.67
C SER A 39 15.17 4.74 -13.11
N THR A 40 16.41 4.65 -12.61
CA THR A 40 16.99 3.39 -12.05
C THR A 40 17.21 3.42 -10.54
N ALA A 41 17.19 4.61 -9.93
CA ALA A 41 17.32 4.80 -8.48
C ALA A 41 16.20 4.08 -7.70
N CYS A 42 14.95 4.15 -8.17
CA CYS A 42 13.80 3.53 -7.50
C CYS A 42 13.87 2.00 -7.43
N VAL A 43 14.57 1.32 -8.35
CA VAL A 43 14.63 -0.15 -8.39
C VAL A 43 15.83 -0.68 -7.61
N LEU A 44 16.97 -0.01 -7.65
CA LEU A 44 18.21 -0.48 -7.02
C LEU A 44 18.34 -0.06 -5.55
N GLU A 45 17.88 1.14 -5.19
CA GLU A 45 17.83 1.61 -3.80
C GLU A 45 16.84 0.77 -2.98
N THR A 46 15.71 0.40 -3.58
CA THR A 46 14.66 -0.39 -2.93
C THR A 46 15.15 -1.75 -2.44
N VAL A 47 15.92 -2.48 -3.27
CA VAL A 47 16.38 -3.87 -3.04
C VAL A 47 17.30 -4.02 -1.82
N LEU A 48 18.13 -3.02 -1.57
CA LEU A 48 19.24 -3.08 -0.62
C LEU A 48 18.84 -2.70 0.82
N PHE A 49 17.84 -1.83 0.97
CA PHE A 49 17.44 -1.32 2.28
C PHE A 49 16.50 -2.25 3.06
N SER A 50 15.70 -3.09 2.41
CA SER A 50 14.68 -3.88 3.11
C SER A 50 15.28 -5.10 3.83
N LYS A 51 16.11 -5.90 3.16
CA LYS A 51 16.60 -7.18 3.70
C LYS A 51 17.43 -6.99 4.96
N THR A 52 18.46 -6.14 4.91
CA THR A 52 19.35 -5.94 6.06
C THR A 52 18.66 -5.17 7.19
N PHE A 53 17.69 -4.30 6.89
CA PHE A 53 16.86 -3.66 7.93
C PHE A 53 15.96 -4.69 8.61
N PHE A 54 15.26 -5.54 7.86
CA PHE A 54 14.42 -6.59 8.43
C PHE A 54 15.23 -7.68 9.14
N ASP A 55 16.44 -8.01 8.67
CA ASP A 55 17.38 -8.91 9.34
C ASP A 55 17.94 -8.30 10.65
N LEU A 56 18.23 -6.99 10.66
CA LEU A 56 18.62 -6.26 11.88
C LEU A 56 17.47 -6.22 12.90
N LEU A 57 16.23 -6.04 12.44
CA LEU A 57 15.05 -6.05 13.29
C LEU A 57 14.78 -7.44 13.88
N ALA A 58 14.85 -8.50 13.06
CA ALA A 58 14.69 -9.88 13.50
C ALA A 58 15.75 -10.30 14.54
N SER A 59 16.96 -9.75 14.46
CA SER A 59 18.06 -10.08 15.37
C SER A 59 18.11 -9.25 16.67
N THR A 60 17.43 -8.11 16.72
CA THR A 60 17.53 -7.18 17.86
C THR A 60 16.40 -7.30 18.88
N ASN A 61 15.24 -7.86 18.52
CA ASN A 61 14.11 -7.95 19.43
C ASN A 61 13.13 -9.08 19.07
N LYS A 62 12.97 -10.07 19.97
CA LYS A 62 11.96 -11.13 19.81
C LYS A 62 10.51 -10.63 19.76
N LYS A 63 10.27 -9.36 20.09
CA LYS A 63 8.96 -8.72 20.08
C LYS A 63 8.49 -8.27 18.71
N VAL A 64 9.35 -8.33 17.69
CA VAL A 64 9.03 -7.89 16.34
C VAL A 64 9.19 -9.07 15.40
N CYS A 65 8.12 -9.43 14.71
CA CYS A 65 8.22 -10.35 13.60
C CYS A 65 8.38 -9.57 12.29
N THR A 66 9.47 -9.88 11.60
CA THR A 66 9.73 -9.53 10.20
C THR A 66 10.02 -10.83 9.45
N TYR A 67 9.71 -10.88 8.16
CA TYR A 67 9.99 -12.06 7.35
C TYR A 67 11.38 -11.95 6.73
N GLN A 68 12.17 -13.01 6.85
CA GLN A 68 13.40 -13.16 6.08
C GLN A 68 13.08 -13.89 4.77
N PHE A 69 13.28 -13.21 3.65
CA PHE A 69 13.26 -13.84 2.34
C PHE A 69 14.58 -13.67 1.59
N SER A 70 14.81 -14.56 0.63
CA SER A 70 15.98 -14.55 -0.24
C SER A 70 16.00 -13.37 -1.21
N THR A 71 14.84 -12.79 -1.55
CA THR A 71 14.70 -11.70 -2.51
C THR A 71 13.81 -10.59 -1.94
N ILE A 72 14.01 -9.34 -2.38
CA ILE A 72 13.19 -8.24 -1.86
C ILE A 72 11.71 -8.38 -2.23
N THR A 73 11.41 -8.81 -3.46
CA THR A 73 10.02 -8.91 -3.94
C THR A 73 9.23 -9.91 -3.12
N ASP A 74 9.89 -10.94 -2.57
CA ASP A 74 9.27 -11.91 -1.66
C ASP A 74 8.84 -11.30 -0.32
N HIS A 75 9.42 -10.16 0.08
CA HIS A 75 9.03 -9.45 1.31
C HIS A 75 7.73 -8.67 1.16
N PHE A 76 7.31 -8.39 -0.08
CA PHE A 76 6.11 -7.61 -0.35
C PHE A 76 4.90 -8.50 -0.57
N VAL A 77 3.79 -8.11 0.04
CA VAL A 77 2.46 -8.46 -0.48
C VAL A 77 2.13 -7.43 -1.56
N ILE A 78 2.03 -7.86 -2.82
CA ILE A 78 1.81 -6.96 -3.95
C ILE A 78 0.33 -6.95 -4.31
N PHE A 79 -0.34 -5.81 -4.13
CA PHE A 79 -1.69 -5.57 -4.61
C PHE A 79 -1.61 -4.97 -6.02
N ASP A 80 -1.76 -5.84 -7.02
CA ASP A 80 -1.70 -5.48 -8.42
C ASP A 80 -3.10 -5.11 -8.96
N PHE A 81 -3.47 -3.83 -8.86
CA PHE A 81 -4.75 -3.34 -9.37
C PHE A 81 -4.81 -3.24 -10.90
N ASN A 82 -3.66 -3.37 -11.59
CA ASN A 82 -3.66 -3.47 -13.05
C ASN A 82 -4.17 -4.83 -13.51
N ASN A 83 -3.95 -5.89 -12.73
CA ASN A 83 -4.36 -7.26 -13.06
C ASN A 83 -5.43 -7.83 -12.10
N PHE A 84 -5.87 -7.06 -11.10
CA PHE A 84 -6.72 -7.49 -10.00
C PHE A 84 -6.23 -8.75 -9.29
N THR A 85 -4.95 -8.78 -8.95
CA THR A 85 -4.31 -9.91 -8.26
C THR A 85 -3.52 -9.45 -7.05
N ILE A 86 -3.59 -10.20 -5.96
CA ILE A 86 -2.67 -10.09 -4.84
C ILE A 86 -1.59 -11.16 -5.02
N LYS A 87 -0.33 -10.75 -5.07
CA LYS A 87 0.82 -11.66 -5.18
C LYS A 87 1.54 -11.72 -3.84
N THR A 88 1.82 -12.93 -3.37
CA THR A 88 2.57 -13.20 -2.14
C THR A 88 3.60 -14.28 -2.37
N HIS A 89 4.64 -14.33 -1.55
CA HIS A 89 5.50 -15.52 -1.51
C HIS A 89 4.69 -16.72 -1.01
N ILE A 90 4.93 -17.93 -1.55
CA ILE A 90 4.16 -19.14 -1.20
C ILE A 90 4.10 -19.44 0.31
N SER A 91 5.14 -19.08 1.05
CA SER A 91 5.22 -19.27 2.51
C SER A 91 4.71 -18.08 3.33
N PHE A 92 4.11 -17.07 2.71
CA PHE A 92 3.70 -15.84 3.40
C PHE A 92 2.70 -16.13 4.51
N GLU A 93 1.61 -16.85 4.20
CA GLU A 93 0.55 -17.14 5.17
C GLU A 93 1.08 -17.94 6.37
N ASP A 94 1.82 -19.03 6.12
CA ASP A 94 2.39 -19.86 7.19
C ASP A 94 3.31 -19.06 8.13
N ARG A 95 4.15 -18.18 7.57
CA ARG A 95 5.03 -17.32 8.35
C ARG A 95 4.25 -16.27 9.12
N PHE A 96 3.23 -15.67 8.50
CA PHE A 96 2.33 -14.74 9.18
C PHE A 96 1.68 -15.42 10.38
N PHE A 97 1.10 -16.60 10.21
CA PHE A 97 0.45 -17.33 11.28
C PHE A 97 1.41 -17.70 12.40
N THR A 98 2.63 -18.11 12.06
CA THR A 98 3.69 -18.39 13.05
C THR A 98 3.95 -17.17 13.93
N CYS A 99 4.12 -16.00 13.32
CA CYS A 99 4.35 -14.75 14.05
C CYS A 99 3.13 -14.26 14.84
N PHE A 100 1.95 -14.44 14.27
CA PHE A 100 0.71 -14.06 14.92
C PHE A 100 0.43 -14.91 16.16
N GLN A 101 0.71 -16.21 16.11
CA GLN A 101 0.53 -17.14 17.22
C GLN A 101 1.64 -17.07 18.28
N ASP A 102 2.83 -16.60 17.92
CA ASP A 102 3.94 -16.45 18.86
C ASP A 102 3.61 -15.42 19.96
N SER A 103 3.58 -15.87 21.22
CA SER A 103 3.30 -15.02 22.37
C SER A 103 4.39 -13.98 22.67
N GLU A 104 5.62 -14.17 22.17
CA GLU A 104 6.71 -13.20 22.36
C GLU A 104 6.63 -12.03 21.38
N THR A 105 5.98 -12.23 20.22
CA THR A 105 5.79 -11.21 19.18
C THR A 105 4.70 -10.20 19.59
N ASP A 106 5.03 -8.92 19.64
CA ASP A 106 4.13 -7.78 19.90
C ASP A 106 3.70 -7.08 18.59
N ILE A 107 4.61 -6.98 17.61
CA ILE A 107 4.39 -6.25 16.35
C ILE A 107 4.75 -7.15 15.16
N ILE A 108 3.91 -7.15 14.12
CA ILE A 108 4.17 -7.78 12.83
C ILE A 108 4.19 -6.68 11.76
N VAL A 109 5.26 -6.64 10.96
CA VAL A 109 5.41 -5.66 9.87
C VAL A 109 5.24 -6.38 8.54
N ILE A 110 4.32 -5.88 7.71
CA ILE A 110 4.01 -6.42 6.39
C ILE A 110 4.26 -5.32 5.35
N PRO A 111 5.39 -5.37 4.63
CA PRO A 111 5.63 -4.50 3.49
C PRO A 111 4.60 -4.76 2.39
N ILE A 112 4.04 -3.70 1.82
CA ILE A 112 3.03 -3.80 0.77
C ILE A 112 3.45 -2.98 -0.44
N GLY A 113 3.26 -3.56 -1.61
CA GLY A 113 3.47 -2.87 -2.87
C GLY A 113 2.14 -2.70 -3.57
N ILE A 114 1.82 -1.51 -4.04
CA ILE A 114 0.60 -1.25 -4.79
C ILE A 114 0.96 -0.82 -6.21
N THR A 115 0.35 -1.44 -7.22
CA THR A 115 0.46 -1.00 -8.62
C THR A 115 -0.91 -0.49 -9.11
N GLY A 116 -0.92 0.36 -10.14
CA GLY A 116 -2.16 0.84 -10.77
C GLY A 116 -2.57 2.28 -10.49
N ILE A 117 -1.80 3.04 -9.69
CA ILE A 117 -1.94 4.51 -9.61
C ILE A 117 -1.23 5.14 -10.81
N ASN A 118 -1.88 5.23 -11.98
CA ASN A 118 -1.37 5.95 -13.17
C ASN A 118 0.09 5.68 -13.58
N SER A 119 0.69 4.59 -13.11
CA SER A 119 2.09 4.26 -13.30
C SER A 119 2.29 2.75 -13.24
N GLN A 120 3.29 2.28 -13.99
CA GLN A 120 3.74 0.89 -13.96
C GLN A 120 4.64 0.61 -12.74
N LEU A 121 4.87 1.60 -11.88
CA LEU A 121 5.82 1.50 -10.79
C LEU A 121 5.13 1.00 -9.51
N LEU A 122 5.85 0.16 -8.77
CA LEU A 122 5.43 -0.34 -7.48
C LEU A 122 5.51 0.80 -6.46
N HIS A 123 4.39 1.10 -5.81
CA HIS A 123 4.31 2.11 -4.77
C HIS A 123 4.37 1.46 -3.39
N ALA A 124 5.37 1.82 -2.58
CA ALA A 124 5.64 1.18 -1.30
C ALA A 124 4.70 1.68 -0.19
N ASN A 125 4.19 0.72 0.57
CA ASN A 125 3.24 0.84 1.68
C ASN A 125 3.66 -0.10 2.81
N VAL A 126 3.00 0.01 3.97
CA VAL A 126 3.17 -0.96 5.05
C VAL A 126 1.87 -1.18 5.81
N ILE A 127 1.64 -2.42 6.21
CA ILE A 127 0.71 -2.77 7.28
C ILE A 127 1.50 -3.15 8.52
N ILE A 128 1.09 -2.58 9.65
CA ILE A 128 1.63 -2.88 10.97
C ILE A 128 0.50 -3.50 11.79
N VAL A 129 0.67 -4.76 12.17
CA VAL A 129 -0.24 -5.43 13.10
C VAL A 129 0.35 -5.30 14.49
N ASN A 130 -0.33 -4.55 15.36
CA ASN A 130 0.07 -4.38 16.75
C ASN A 130 -0.84 -5.21 17.66
N LYS A 131 -0.25 -6.25 18.27
CA LYS A 131 -0.95 -7.22 19.12
C LYS A 131 -1.22 -6.67 20.53
N ILE A 132 -0.56 -5.58 20.92
CA ILE A 132 -0.79 -4.89 22.20
C ILE A 132 -2.04 -4.02 22.10
N THR A 133 -2.18 -3.26 21.02
CA THR A 133 -3.29 -2.33 20.80
C THR A 133 -4.45 -2.96 20.02
N TYR A 134 -4.30 -4.19 19.53
CA TYR A 134 -5.25 -4.85 18.62
C TYR A 134 -5.57 -3.98 17.40
N SER A 135 -4.55 -3.40 16.79
CA SER A 135 -4.68 -2.56 15.59
C SER A 135 -4.02 -3.20 14.37
N ILE A 136 -4.61 -2.94 13.21
CA ILE A 136 -4.05 -3.21 11.88
C ILE A 136 -3.92 -1.85 11.22
N ASP A 137 -2.73 -1.29 11.23
CA ASP A 137 -2.44 0.07 10.79
C ASP A 137 -1.84 0.04 9.38
N HIS A 138 -2.57 0.58 8.40
CA HIS A 138 -2.08 0.78 7.04
C HIS A 138 -1.51 2.19 6.88
N PHE A 139 -0.23 2.28 6.48
CA PHE A 139 0.44 3.54 6.17
C PHE A 139 0.84 3.59 4.69
N GLU A 140 0.34 4.64 4.02
CA GLU A 140 0.57 4.97 2.62
C GLU A 140 1.23 6.37 2.59
N PRO A 141 2.50 6.50 2.17
CA PRO A 141 3.28 7.71 2.37
C PRO A 141 2.86 8.89 1.48
N LEU A 142 2.17 8.67 0.36
CA LEU A 142 1.69 9.71 -0.56
C LEU A 142 0.38 10.36 -0.09
N GLY A 143 -0.28 9.84 0.94
CA GLY A 143 -1.62 10.27 1.35
C GLY A 143 -2.68 10.22 0.23
N THR A 144 -2.50 9.38 -0.77
CA THR A 144 -3.44 9.23 -1.89
C THR A 144 -4.77 8.74 -1.33
N PRO A 145 -5.90 9.43 -1.55
CA PRO A 145 -7.19 8.89 -1.21
C PRO A 145 -7.34 7.51 -1.84
N MET A 146 -7.47 6.48 -1.02
CA MET A 146 -7.61 5.08 -1.46
C MET A 146 -8.90 4.83 -2.27
N GLU A 147 -9.72 5.87 -2.43
CA GLU A 147 -10.92 5.95 -3.27
C GLU A 147 -10.62 6.28 -4.74
N ILE A 148 -9.38 6.69 -5.09
CA ILE A 148 -9.00 6.97 -6.50
C ILE A 148 -8.91 5.68 -7.31
N TYR A 149 -8.77 4.54 -6.64
CA TYR A 149 -8.80 3.24 -7.28
C TYR A 149 -10.22 2.88 -7.67
N GLU A 150 -10.34 2.19 -8.80
CA GLU A 150 -11.63 1.72 -9.26
C GLU A 150 -12.33 0.86 -8.21
N PHE A 151 -11.60 0.08 -7.41
CA PHE A 151 -12.12 -0.52 -6.19
C PHE A 151 -11.44 0.15 -5.00
N SER A 152 -12.17 0.37 -3.90
CA SER A 152 -11.58 0.91 -2.68
C SER A 152 -10.42 0.03 -2.23
N SER A 153 -9.18 0.48 -2.46
CA SER A 153 -7.98 -0.30 -2.12
C SER A 153 -7.91 -0.55 -0.61
N LYS A 154 -8.42 0.40 0.17
CA LYS A 154 -8.67 0.28 1.60
C LYS A 154 -9.52 -0.95 1.92
N GLU A 155 -10.67 -1.11 1.29
CA GLU A 155 -11.60 -2.21 1.56
C GLU A 155 -10.99 -3.56 1.19
N ILE A 156 -10.28 -3.63 0.06
CA ILE A 156 -9.60 -4.86 -0.39
C ILE A 156 -8.49 -5.25 0.60
N ILE A 157 -7.64 -4.30 0.98
CA ILE A 157 -6.56 -4.53 1.94
C ILE A 157 -7.14 -4.92 3.31
N GLN A 158 -8.16 -4.23 3.78
CA GLN A 158 -8.85 -4.53 5.04
C GLN A 158 -9.46 -5.93 5.03
N SER A 159 -10.15 -6.31 3.95
CA SER A 159 -10.78 -7.62 3.79
C SER A 159 -9.72 -8.73 3.75
N PHE A 160 -8.64 -8.52 3.01
CA PHE A 160 -7.49 -9.42 2.98
C PHE A 160 -6.91 -9.64 4.39
N MET A 161 -6.71 -8.58 5.16
CA MET A 161 -6.17 -8.68 6.52
C MET A 161 -7.12 -9.36 7.50
N PHE A 162 -8.43 -9.12 7.40
CA PHE A 162 -9.41 -9.79 8.26
C PHE A 162 -9.57 -11.27 7.91
N ASP A 163 -9.50 -11.63 6.63
CA ASP A 163 -9.45 -13.03 6.20
C ASP A 163 -8.21 -13.76 6.71
N LEU A 164 -7.08 -13.05 6.84
CA LEU A 164 -5.83 -13.59 7.36
C LEU A 164 -5.86 -13.73 8.89
N ILE A 165 -6.27 -12.70 9.63
CA ILE A 165 -6.21 -12.66 11.10
C ILE A 165 -7.34 -13.46 11.78
N LYS A 166 -8.57 -13.40 11.24
CA LYS A 166 -9.76 -14.09 11.77
C LYS A 166 -10.02 -13.88 13.27
N ASP A 167 -9.63 -12.73 13.81
CA ASP A 167 -9.84 -12.30 15.20
C ASP A 167 -10.58 -10.96 15.21
N ASN A 168 -11.79 -10.96 15.77
CA ASN A 168 -12.69 -9.81 15.77
C ASN A 168 -12.28 -8.68 16.73
N ARG A 169 -11.23 -8.88 17.53
CA ARG A 169 -10.69 -7.84 18.42
C ARG A 169 -9.89 -6.80 17.65
N TYR A 170 -9.35 -7.16 16.48
CA TYR A 170 -8.53 -6.25 15.69
C TYR A 170 -9.36 -5.19 14.98
N THR A 171 -8.90 -3.95 15.04
CA THR A 171 -9.49 -2.83 14.30
C THR A 171 -8.55 -2.35 13.21
N PHE A 172 -9.07 -2.15 12.00
CA PHE A 172 -8.30 -1.66 10.86
C PHE A 172 -8.31 -0.14 10.80
N TYR A 173 -7.13 0.47 10.71
CA TYR A 173 -6.94 1.90 10.58
C TYR A 173 -6.17 2.22 9.30
N THR A 174 -6.58 3.28 8.62
CA THR A 174 -5.78 3.94 7.60
C THR A 174 -5.17 5.17 8.24
N VAL A 175 -3.85 5.16 8.43
CA VAL A 175 -3.17 6.22 9.16
C VAL A 175 -2.71 7.36 8.23
N SER A 176 -2.91 7.20 6.93
CA SER A 176 -2.79 8.23 5.90
C SER A 176 -4.04 9.14 5.86
N GLU A 177 -4.29 9.89 6.93
CA GLU A 177 -5.31 10.95 6.93
C GLU A 177 -4.70 12.20 6.24
N CYS A 178 -4.92 12.33 4.93
CA CYS A 178 -4.44 13.48 4.17
C CYS A 178 -4.95 14.81 4.78
N PRO A 179 -4.09 15.82 4.98
CA PRO A 179 -2.66 15.87 4.65
C PRO A 179 -1.73 15.52 5.83
N ALA A 180 -2.27 15.20 7.01
CA ALA A 180 -1.52 15.20 8.27
C ALA A 180 -0.30 14.26 8.28
N TYR A 181 -0.30 13.20 7.47
CA TYR A 181 0.79 12.21 7.41
C TYR A 181 1.15 11.77 5.98
N ALA A 182 0.77 12.56 4.98
CA ALA A 182 1.10 12.33 3.57
C ALA A 182 2.55 12.77 3.25
N TYR A 183 3.54 12.22 3.97
CA TYR A 183 4.91 12.76 3.98
C TYR A 183 5.57 12.86 2.61
N GLN A 184 5.32 11.91 1.70
CA GLN A 184 5.81 11.99 0.34
C GLN A 184 5.10 13.10 -0.45
N GLN A 185 3.80 13.28 -0.27
CA GLN A 185 3.08 14.38 -0.91
C GLN A 185 3.58 15.74 -0.39
N LEU A 186 3.81 15.85 0.92
CA LEU A 186 4.38 17.04 1.54
C LEU A 186 5.80 17.32 1.05
N GLN A 187 6.62 16.28 0.87
CA GLN A 187 7.95 16.37 0.25
C GLN A 187 7.87 16.92 -1.18
N ILE A 188 6.93 16.44 -2.00
CA ILE A 188 6.71 16.93 -3.38
C ILE A 188 6.37 18.43 -3.36
N TYR A 189 5.48 18.84 -2.44
CA TYR A 189 5.07 20.25 -2.31
C TYR A 189 6.21 21.19 -1.91
N GLU A 190 7.19 20.74 -1.12
CA GLU A 190 8.25 21.61 -0.60
C GLU A 190 9.21 22.11 -1.68
N ARG A 191 9.50 21.32 -2.72
CA ARG A 191 10.64 21.60 -3.60
C ARG A 191 10.51 21.25 -5.08
N ASN A 192 9.32 20.88 -5.57
CA ASN A 192 9.09 20.62 -7.00
C ASN A 192 10.06 19.54 -7.55
N PHE A 193 10.24 18.47 -6.79
CA PHE A 193 11.16 17.37 -7.12
C PHE A 193 10.49 16.22 -7.87
N ASP A 194 11.26 15.57 -8.74
CA ASP A 194 10.94 14.29 -9.38
C ASP A 194 11.33 13.07 -8.52
N THR A 195 11.89 13.26 -7.32
CA THR A 195 12.35 12.17 -6.45
C THR A 195 11.26 11.69 -5.49
N LEU A 196 10.77 10.48 -5.73
CA LEU A 196 9.72 9.82 -4.95
C LEU A 196 10.33 8.77 -4.00
N HIS A 197 10.41 9.07 -2.70
CA HIS A 197 11.02 8.17 -1.69
C HIS A 197 9.99 7.38 -0.86
N CYS A 198 8.94 6.83 -1.51
CA CYS A 198 7.86 6.11 -0.83
C CYS A 198 8.39 5.02 0.13
N LEU A 199 9.36 4.21 -0.32
CA LEU A 199 9.94 3.16 0.51
C LEU A 199 10.71 3.71 1.71
N ALA A 200 11.50 4.76 1.52
CA ALA A 200 12.27 5.33 2.63
C ALA A 200 11.32 5.85 3.72
N TRP A 201 10.20 6.47 3.34
CA TRP A 201 9.18 6.92 4.30
C TRP A 201 8.55 5.76 5.05
N VAL A 202 8.23 4.66 4.35
CA VAL A 202 7.75 3.42 4.98
C VAL A 202 8.76 2.89 6.00
N LEU A 203 10.04 2.78 5.62
CA LEU A 203 11.10 2.30 6.52
C LEU A 203 11.32 3.23 7.71
N TYR A 204 11.21 4.54 7.50
CA TYR A 204 11.32 5.54 8.56
C TYR A 204 10.21 5.40 9.60
N VAL A 205 8.97 5.18 9.16
CA VAL A 205 7.83 4.93 10.06
C VAL A 205 8.01 3.62 10.80
N ILE A 206 8.40 2.55 10.11
CA ILE A 206 8.68 1.25 10.76
C ILE A 206 9.73 1.45 11.86
N TYR A 207 10.86 2.10 11.55
CA TYR A 207 11.93 2.36 12.52
C TYR A 207 11.41 3.00 13.81
N HIS A 208 10.62 4.07 13.70
CA HIS A 208 10.08 4.77 14.87
C HIS A 208 9.00 3.97 15.62
N VAL A 209 8.16 3.20 14.93
CA VAL A 209 7.18 2.32 15.57
C VAL A 209 7.88 1.25 16.40
N LEU A 210 8.98 0.70 15.90
CA LEU A 210 9.71 -0.37 16.59
C LEU A 210 10.51 0.15 17.80
N LEU A 211 10.95 1.41 17.77
CA LEU A 211 11.49 2.08 18.96
C LEU A 211 10.41 2.37 20.02
N ASN A 212 9.14 2.41 19.60
CA ASN A 212 8.02 2.91 20.41
C ASN A 212 6.81 1.95 20.38
N PRO A 213 6.98 0.64 20.68
CA PRO A 213 5.97 -0.39 20.40
C PRO A 213 4.68 -0.28 21.22
N ARG A 214 4.69 0.55 22.29
CA ARG A 214 3.53 0.80 23.15
C ARG A 214 2.60 1.90 22.63
N PHE A 215 3.02 2.61 21.60
CA PHE A 215 2.25 3.68 20.98
C PHE A 215 1.58 3.17 19.71
N THR A 216 0.42 3.72 19.41
CA THR A 216 -0.25 3.51 18.12
C THR A 216 0.59 4.13 17.00
N VAL A 217 0.44 3.61 15.77
CA VAL A 217 1.14 4.18 14.61
C VAL A 217 0.80 5.66 14.43
N LYS A 218 -0.45 6.07 14.70
CA LYS A 218 -0.88 7.48 14.66
C LYS A 218 -0.10 8.35 15.65
N GLU A 219 0.06 7.91 16.89
CA GLU A 219 0.83 8.66 17.90
C GLU A 219 2.30 8.80 17.51
N VAL A 220 2.88 7.77 16.89
CA VAL A 220 4.25 7.82 16.36
C VAL A 220 4.35 8.83 15.22
N LEU A 221 3.42 8.81 14.27
CA LEU A 221 3.37 9.77 13.16
C LEU A 221 3.14 11.21 13.64
N ASP A 222 2.33 11.41 14.68
CA ASP A 222 2.15 12.70 15.35
C ASP A 222 3.44 13.24 15.97
N ALA A 223 4.26 12.36 16.51
CA ALA A 223 5.56 12.76 17.06
C ALA A 223 6.57 13.04 15.95
N ILE A 224 6.58 12.22 14.88
CA ILE A 224 7.42 12.44 13.70
C ILE A 224 7.11 13.81 13.09
N SER A 225 5.84 14.11 12.84
CA SER A 225 5.42 15.37 12.19
C SER A 225 5.83 16.61 13.00
N LYS A 226 5.81 16.52 14.34
CA LYS A 226 6.31 17.57 15.24
C LYS A 226 7.83 17.71 15.19
N SER A 227 8.56 16.61 15.02
CA SER A 227 10.03 16.62 15.04
C SER A 227 10.66 17.20 13.77
N ILE A 228 10.09 16.88 12.60
CA ILE A 228 10.70 17.21 11.29
C ILE A 228 10.44 18.64 10.82
N SER A 229 9.61 19.41 11.53
CA SER A 229 9.42 20.87 11.35
C SER A 229 9.22 21.34 9.89
N ARG A 230 8.59 20.53 9.03
CA ARG A 230 8.45 20.77 7.57
C ARG A 230 9.80 20.85 6.82
N ASP A 231 10.69 19.92 7.12
CA ASP A 231 11.87 19.61 6.32
C ASP A 231 11.81 18.13 5.89
N TYR A 232 10.77 17.77 5.14
CA TYR A 232 10.49 16.38 4.78
C TYR A 232 11.63 15.81 3.91
N ASN A 233 12.10 16.59 2.92
CA ASN A 233 13.12 16.11 2.00
C ASN A 233 14.49 15.91 2.67
N SER A 234 14.97 16.87 3.46
CA SER A 234 16.29 16.70 4.09
C SER A 234 16.24 15.63 5.17
N THR A 235 15.12 15.50 5.90
CA THR A 235 14.93 14.40 6.87
C THR A 235 15.07 13.06 6.19
N ILE A 236 14.36 12.83 5.07
CA ILE A 236 14.36 11.51 4.44
C ILE A 236 15.70 11.19 3.78
N LEU A 237 16.37 12.17 3.18
CA LEU A 237 17.73 12.00 2.64
C LEU A 237 18.75 11.71 3.74
N ARG A 238 18.65 12.35 4.91
CA ARG A 238 19.50 12.02 6.07
C ARG A 238 19.25 10.59 6.56
N PHE A 239 18.00 10.15 6.58
CA PHE A 239 17.67 8.78 6.96
C PHE A 239 18.21 7.75 5.96
N ILE A 240 18.09 8.01 4.66
CA ILE A 240 18.70 7.18 3.60
C ILE A 240 20.22 7.06 3.84
N GLY A 241 20.91 8.20 4.00
CA GLY A 241 22.35 8.18 4.26
C GLY A 241 22.73 7.48 5.57
N TYR A 242 21.90 7.58 6.62
CA TYR A 242 22.09 6.81 7.86
C TYR A 242 22.06 5.29 7.58
N LEU A 243 21.08 4.82 6.81
CA LEU A 243 20.98 3.41 6.44
C LEU A 243 22.20 2.95 5.64
N GLU A 244 22.65 3.74 4.66
CA GLU A 244 23.83 3.44 3.85
C GLU A 244 25.11 3.24 4.70
N THR A 245 25.30 4.05 5.74
CA THR A 245 26.49 3.93 6.62
C THR A 245 26.48 2.71 7.53
N ARG A 246 25.33 2.05 7.69
CA ARG A 246 25.13 0.95 8.66
C ARG A 246 25.06 -0.42 8.01
N MET A 247 25.00 -0.49 6.69
CA MET A 247 24.63 -1.71 5.96
C MET A 247 25.74 -2.07 4.96
N ASP A 248 26.39 -3.22 5.15
CA ASP A 248 27.22 -3.84 4.11
C ASP A 248 26.26 -4.38 3.02
N LEU A 249 26.13 -3.59 1.95
CA LEU A 249 25.19 -3.85 0.86
C LEU A 249 25.72 -4.98 -0.04
N VAL A 250 25.13 -6.17 0.03
CA VAL A 250 25.40 -7.28 -0.91
C VAL A 250 24.21 -7.42 -1.86
N CYS A 251 24.46 -7.17 -3.15
CA CYS A 251 23.47 -7.25 -4.23
C CYS A 251 23.33 -8.68 -4.76
N ASP A 252 22.50 -9.50 -4.13
CA ASP A 252 22.05 -10.76 -4.75
C ASP A 252 20.59 -10.62 -5.19
N VAL A 253 20.38 -10.15 -6.43
CA VAL A 253 19.08 -10.22 -7.10
C VAL A 253 18.90 -11.64 -7.60
N VAL A 254 18.36 -12.52 -6.75
CA VAL A 254 17.86 -13.81 -7.19
C VAL A 254 16.43 -13.59 -7.69
N ASN A 255 16.08 -14.13 -8.86
CA ASN A 255 14.68 -14.11 -9.33
C ASN A 255 13.84 -14.98 -8.39
N SER A 256 12.80 -14.40 -7.80
CA SER A 256 11.76 -15.17 -7.11
C SER A 256 11.10 -16.14 -8.10
N GLN A 257 10.96 -17.41 -7.70
CA GLN A 257 10.31 -18.44 -8.50
C GLN A 257 9.01 -18.98 -7.86
N ALA A 258 8.64 -18.53 -6.65
CA ALA A 258 7.54 -19.12 -5.89
C ALA A 258 6.55 -18.05 -5.41
N GLU A 259 5.77 -17.52 -6.34
CA GLU A 259 4.66 -16.61 -6.05
C GLU A 259 3.34 -17.38 -6.00
N HIS A 260 2.53 -17.08 -4.99
CA HIS A 260 1.11 -17.42 -4.95
C HIS A 260 0.31 -16.20 -5.40
N GLU A 261 -0.60 -16.40 -6.36
CA GLU A 261 -1.47 -15.37 -6.89
C GLU A 261 -2.92 -15.58 -6.43
N ILE A 262 -3.52 -14.56 -5.84
CA ILE A 262 -4.89 -14.54 -5.35
C ILE A 262 -5.69 -13.52 -6.17
N VAL A 263 -6.83 -13.93 -6.73
CA VAL A 263 -7.71 -13.00 -7.47
C VAL A 263 -8.41 -12.05 -6.48
N MET A 264 -8.28 -10.74 -6.70
CA MET A 264 -8.85 -9.70 -5.83
C MET A 264 -10.38 -9.72 -5.75
N GLU A 265 -11.05 -10.31 -6.75
CA GLU A 265 -12.52 -10.47 -6.79
C GLU A 265 -13.08 -11.00 -5.47
N ARG A 266 -12.36 -11.92 -4.80
CA ARG A 266 -12.74 -12.48 -3.49
C ARG A 266 -12.95 -11.40 -2.42
N TYR A 267 -12.25 -10.28 -2.51
CA TYR A 267 -12.27 -9.18 -1.54
C TYR A 267 -13.07 -7.97 -2.00
N ILE A 268 -13.72 -8.06 -3.16
CA ILE A 268 -14.55 -7.00 -3.72
C ILE A 268 -16.03 -7.39 -3.50
N PRO A 269 -16.89 -6.48 -3.03
CA PRO A 269 -18.32 -6.77 -2.94
C PRO A 269 -18.88 -7.23 -4.30
N ARG A 270 -19.53 -8.40 -4.35
CA ARG A 270 -19.95 -9.04 -5.62
C ARG A 270 -20.73 -8.12 -6.56
N GLY A 271 -21.67 -7.34 -6.03
CA GLY A 271 -22.45 -6.38 -6.83
C GLY A 271 -21.60 -5.27 -7.44
N VAL A 272 -20.55 -4.82 -6.74
CA VAL A 272 -19.61 -3.81 -7.22
C VAL A 272 -18.68 -4.40 -8.29
N ALA A 273 -18.15 -5.61 -8.06
CA ALA A 273 -17.35 -6.36 -9.03
C ALA A 273 -18.10 -6.55 -10.35
N ARG A 274 -19.33 -7.09 -10.29
CA ARG A 274 -20.17 -7.33 -11.46
C ARG A 274 -20.49 -6.04 -12.22
N SER A 275 -20.88 -4.98 -11.52
CA SER A 275 -21.22 -3.68 -12.14
C SER A 275 -20.04 -3.10 -12.92
N LYS A 276 -18.82 -3.11 -12.34
CA LYS A 276 -17.61 -2.61 -12.99
C LYS A 276 -17.16 -3.47 -14.16
N LEU A 277 -17.22 -4.79 -14.01
CA LEU A 277 -16.99 -5.73 -15.10
C LEU A 277 -17.96 -5.47 -16.26
N GLN A 278 -19.26 -5.37 -16.00
CA GLN A 278 -20.25 -5.12 -17.04
C GLN A 278 -20.01 -3.80 -17.76
N ASN A 279 -19.67 -2.75 -17.01
CA ASN A 279 -19.34 -1.46 -17.60
C ASN A 279 -18.09 -1.53 -18.50
N ALA A 280 -17.04 -2.25 -18.07
CA ALA A 280 -15.83 -2.44 -18.86
C ALA A 280 -16.10 -3.25 -20.14
N VAL A 281 -16.92 -4.30 -20.06
CA VAL A 281 -17.38 -5.09 -21.22
C VAL A 281 -18.14 -4.20 -22.19
N ASN A 282 -19.17 -3.50 -21.73
CA ASN A 282 -20.02 -2.66 -22.59
C ASN A 282 -19.20 -1.57 -23.28
N THR A 283 -18.34 -0.87 -22.53
CA THR A 283 -17.45 0.17 -23.08
C THR A 283 -16.53 -0.39 -24.18
N TYR A 284 -15.99 -1.59 -23.98
CA TYR A 284 -15.13 -2.23 -24.97
C TYR A 284 -15.90 -2.67 -26.22
N LEU A 285 -17.07 -3.28 -26.04
CA LEU A 285 -17.90 -3.75 -27.15
C LEU A 285 -18.47 -2.61 -27.98
N GLU A 286 -18.95 -1.54 -27.35
CA GLU A 286 -19.38 -0.32 -28.04
C GLU A 286 -18.24 0.26 -28.90
N ALA A 287 -17.03 0.38 -28.33
CA ALA A 287 -15.86 0.85 -29.07
C ALA A 287 -15.42 -0.08 -30.20
N PHE A 288 -15.64 -1.40 -30.03
CA PHE A 288 -15.38 -2.41 -31.05
C PHE A 288 -16.36 -2.35 -32.21
N ILE A 289 -17.64 -2.04 -31.94
CA ILE A 289 -18.67 -1.89 -32.97
C ILE A 289 -18.50 -0.60 -33.75
N HIS A 290 -18.23 0.52 -33.06
CA HIS A 290 -18.10 1.83 -33.69
C HIS A 290 -16.71 2.13 -34.27
N GLY A 291 -15.77 1.16 -34.24
CA GLY A 291 -14.44 1.33 -34.80
C GLY A 291 -13.40 0.39 -34.20
N LYS A 292 -12.19 0.92 -33.94
CA LYS A 292 -11.13 0.15 -33.28
C LYS A 292 -11.04 0.60 -31.82
N PRO A 293 -11.22 -0.32 -30.85
CA PRO A 293 -11.03 0.02 -29.45
C PRO A 293 -9.57 0.43 -29.24
N THR A 294 -9.37 1.42 -28.38
CA THR A 294 -8.02 1.88 -28.03
C THR A 294 -7.30 0.79 -27.22
N GLN A 295 -5.97 0.87 -27.19
CA GLN A 295 -5.17 -0.01 -26.33
C GLN A 295 -5.56 0.13 -24.84
N GLU A 296 -5.95 1.33 -24.42
CA GLU A 296 -6.42 1.61 -23.06
C GLU A 296 -7.76 0.93 -22.78
N GLN A 297 -8.72 1.00 -23.71
CA GLN A 297 -10.00 0.29 -23.60
C GLN A 297 -9.80 -1.23 -23.53
N PHE A 298 -8.93 -1.79 -24.37
CA PHE A 298 -8.60 -3.22 -24.29
C PHE A 298 -7.95 -3.59 -22.96
N LYS A 299 -6.98 -2.79 -22.47
CA LYS A 299 -6.35 -3.03 -21.16
C LYS A 299 -7.36 -2.97 -20.01
N ASN A 300 -8.26 -1.99 -20.04
CA ASN A 300 -9.29 -1.83 -19.02
C ASN A 300 -10.31 -2.97 -19.02
N PHE A 301 -10.59 -3.56 -20.18
CA PHE A 301 -11.42 -4.76 -20.32
C PHE A 301 -10.69 -6.01 -19.86
N ILE A 302 -9.50 -6.28 -20.42
CA ILE A 302 -8.83 -7.58 -20.24
C ILE A 302 -8.31 -7.81 -18.83
N ARG A 303 -8.05 -6.77 -18.04
CA ARG A 303 -7.66 -6.93 -16.62
C ARG A 303 -8.69 -7.69 -15.78
N PHE A 304 -9.96 -7.72 -16.18
CA PHE A 304 -11.00 -8.49 -15.50
C PHE A 304 -11.03 -9.97 -15.91
N HIS A 305 -10.17 -10.46 -16.81
CA HIS A 305 -10.24 -11.84 -17.33
C HIS A 305 -10.17 -12.94 -16.26
N LYS A 306 -9.66 -12.63 -15.06
CA LYS A 306 -9.60 -13.56 -13.93
C LYS A 306 -10.85 -13.56 -13.06
N PHE A 307 -11.82 -12.68 -13.31
CA PHE A 307 -13.08 -12.62 -12.56
C PHE A 307 -13.95 -13.79 -12.98
N SER A 308 -14.58 -14.42 -12.00
CA SER A 308 -15.46 -15.58 -12.19
C SER A 308 -16.64 -15.32 -13.12
N GLU A 309 -17.15 -14.07 -13.16
CA GLU A 309 -18.28 -13.68 -14.02
C GLU A 309 -17.84 -13.14 -15.40
N PHE A 310 -16.55 -13.12 -15.74
CA PHE A 310 -16.03 -12.48 -16.95
C PHE A 310 -16.67 -13.01 -18.24
N GLU A 311 -16.69 -14.33 -18.44
CA GLU A 311 -17.26 -14.94 -19.65
C GLU A 311 -18.77 -14.68 -19.77
N ASN A 312 -19.50 -14.77 -18.66
CA ASN A 312 -20.94 -14.48 -18.62
C ASN A 312 -21.23 -13.02 -18.96
N ALA A 313 -20.50 -12.08 -18.36
CA ALA A 313 -20.65 -10.66 -18.64
C ALA A 313 -20.34 -10.33 -20.12
N LEU A 314 -19.30 -10.97 -20.68
CA LEU A 314 -18.96 -10.83 -22.10
C LEU A 314 -20.08 -11.35 -23.00
N GLN A 315 -20.65 -12.51 -22.69
CA GLN A 315 -21.78 -13.08 -23.44
C GLN A 315 -23.03 -12.19 -23.35
N GLU A 316 -23.38 -11.72 -22.15
CA GLU A 316 -24.48 -10.77 -21.91
C GLU A 316 -24.25 -9.47 -22.71
N GLY A 317 -23.02 -8.96 -22.71
CA GLY A 317 -22.60 -7.80 -23.49
C GLY A 317 -22.84 -8.00 -24.98
N PHE A 318 -22.29 -9.07 -25.57
CA PHE A 318 -22.48 -9.39 -26.98
C PHE A 318 -23.96 -9.49 -27.38
N GLN A 319 -24.78 -10.16 -26.56
CA GLN A 319 -26.22 -10.23 -26.82
C GLN A 319 -26.84 -8.83 -26.83
N SER A 320 -26.58 -8.03 -25.79
CA SER A 320 -27.17 -6.69 -25.68
C SER A 320 -26.77 -5.75 -26.82
N THR A 321 -25.53 -5.81 -27.30
CA THR A 321 -25.04 -4.84 -28.30
C THR A 321 -25.36 -5.26 -29.73
N PHE A 322 -25.41 -6.55 -30.04
CA PHE A 322 -25.70 -7.03 -31.41
C PHE A 322 -27.21 -7.13 -31.70
N PHE A 323 -28.07 -7.40 -30.70
CA PHE A 323 -29.52 -7.37 -30.91
C PHE A 323 -30.08 -5.96 -31.17
N VAL A 324 -29.35 -4.91 -30.79
CA VAL A 324 -29.74 -3.50 -31.07
C VAL A 324 -29.41 -3.11 -32.52
N LEU A 325 -28.37 -3.69 -33.12
CA LEU A 325 -28.01 -3.41 -34.51
C LEU A 325 -28.96 -4.08 -35.51
N ASP A 326 -29.50 -5.26 -35.18
CA ASP A 326 -30.48 -5.94 -36.04
C ASP A 326 -31.87 -5.26 -36.04
N SER A 327 -32.16 -4.38 -35.06
CA SER A 327 -33.45 -3.65 -34.98
C SER A 327 -33.45 -2.29 -35.66
N ASP A 328 -32.27 -1.71 -35.92
CA ASP A 328 -32.16 -0.37 -36.55
C ASP A 328 -32.15 -0.45 -38.10
N ASP A 329 -31.99 -1.65 -38.68
CA ASP A 329 -32.02 -1.88 -40.14
C ASP A 329 -33.41 -2.31 -40.68
N SER A 330 -34.46 -2.31 -39.85
CA SER A 330 -35.81 -2.79 -40.25
C SER A 330 -36.87 -1.72 -40.51
N ASP A 331 -36.54 -0.41 -40.50
CA ASP A 331 -37.53 0.67 -40.64
C ASP A 331 -37.43 1.52 -41.93
N ASP A 332 -36.62 1.14 -42.91
CA ASP A 332 -36.57 1.81 -44.22
C ASP A 332 -36.85 0.83 -45.37
N SER A 333 -38.12 0.42 -45.52
CA SER A 333 -38.64 0.02 -46.83
C SER A 333 -40.17 0.13 -46.89
N ASP A 334 -40.60 1.02 -47.79
CA ASP A 334 -41.88 1.02 -48.55
C ASP A 334 -43.16 1.24 -47.74
N ASP A 335 -43.93 2.32 -47.94
CA ASP A 335 -44.74 2.48 -49.15
C ASP A 335 -44.80 3.92 -49.65
N SER A 336 -44.14 4.16 -50.78
CA SER A 336 -44.63 5.09 -51.80
C SER A 336 -45.58 4.31 -52.72
N ASP A 337 -46.89 4.49 -52.54
CA ASP A 337 -47.87 4.15 -53.57
C ASP A 337 -48.70 5.40 -53.90
N ASP A 338 -48.25 6.08 -54.96
CA ASP A 338 -49.09 6.86 -55.86
C ASP A 338 -50.03 5.88 -56.59
N SER A 339 -51.36 6.12 -56.59
CA SER A 339 -52.30 6.04 -57.73
C SER A 339 -53.77 5.92 -57.27
N ASP A 340 -54.50 7.04 -57.22
CA ASP A 340 -55.71 7.34 -58.02
C ASP A 340 -56.42 8.64 -57.57
#